data_AF-A0A9X7HB15-F1
#
_entry.id   AF-A0A9X7HB15-F1
#
_cell.length_a   1.000
_cell.length_b   1.000
_cell.length_c   1.000
_cell.angle_alpha   90.00
_cell.angle_beta   90.00
_cell.angle_gamma   90.00
#
_symmetry.space_group_name_H-M   'P 1'
#
loop_
_entity.id
_entity.type
_entity.pdbx_description
1 polymer ?
#
loop_
_entity_poly.entity_id
_entity_poly.type
_entity_poly.pdbx_seq_one_letter_code
_entity_poly.pdbx_strand_id
1 'polypeptide(L)'
;MKYYTVDEAFKLLEQFEISRSKQVVTRWVSKNLIKSEKKDHCYYISEEDLLNFIDEKKPKMLELLNNSKIIKSSIGKLSEKIESIEEKITYSFQVQAEELVSIKAIENQLIEITNSMSSFNDNLNLIKQIIISLQESVINNTVSRKSKSKDNSKNNSKKEDGATQLDFFEEKAVNAEEIMVSNLPFNDEQILDAMNSTLSVDIFSRYKEEILRSIKNVLLNRNSEWNQPVDKKKYKCLYSGKQFEMCKPFLKLTAKYVAAELLEKDGIK
;
A
#
# COMPACT_ATOMS: atom_id res chain seq x y z
N MET A 1 25.97 52.34 13.65
CA MET A 1 25.15 52.34 14.89
C MET A 1 23.84 53.03 14.57
N LYS A 2 22.70 52.36 14.77
CA LYS A 2 21.39 52.93 14.43
C LYS A 2 20.91 53.83 15.58
N TYR A 3 20.32 54.95 15.22
CA TYR A 3 19.73 55.89 16.17
C TYR A 3 18.22 55.97 15.94
N TYR A 4 17.48 56.11 17.03
CA TYR A 4 16.03 56.23 17.04
C TYR A 4 15.64 57.61 17.54
N THR A 5 14.73 58.26 16.83
CA THR A 5 14.02 59.42 17.35
C THR A 5 13.08 59.00 18.48
N VAL A 6 12.62 59.95 19.30
CA VAL A 6 11.64 59.68 20.38
C VAL A 6 10.38 58.99 19.84
N ASP A 7 9.99 59.29 18.61
CA ASP A 7 8.79 58.75 17.96
C ASP A 7 8.97 57.29 17.57
N GLU A 8 10.14 56.95 17.03
CA GLU A 8 10.49 55.58 16.68
C GLU A 8 10.74 54.73 17.93
N ALA A 9 11.39 55.31 18.94
CA ALA A 9 11.57 54.66 20.23
C ALA A 9 10.23 54.41 20.92
N PHE A 10 9.29 55.36 20.84
CA PHE A 10 7.93 55.15 21.34
C PHE A 10 7.24 53.97 20.65
N LYS A 11 7.30 53.87 19.32
CA LYS A 11 6.72 52.73 18.58
C LYS A 11 7.31 51.39 19.04
N LEU A 12 8.62 51.33 19.25
CA LEU A 12 9.28 50.12 19.76
C LEU A 12 8.82 49.80 21.19
N LEU A 13 8.82 50.78 22.09
CA LEU A 13 8.37 50.60 23.48
C LEU A 13 6.89 50.22 23.58
N GLU A 14 6.06 50.68 22.63
CA GLU A 14 4.66 50.29 22.51
C GLU A 14 4.52 48.82 22.07
N GLN A 15 5.32 48.36 21.10
CA GLN A 15 5.35 46.95 20.67
C GLN A 15 5.72 46.00 21.82
N PHE A 16 6.61 46.43 22.70
CA PHE A 16 6.97 45.67 23.90
C PHE A 16 6.01 45.88 25.08
N GLU A 17 4.93 46.66 24.89
CA GLU A 17 3.95 47.04 25.93
C GLU A 17 4.61 47.67 27.17
N ILE A 18 5.70 48.42 26.99
CA ILE A 18 6.41 49.12 28.08
C ILE A 18 5.77 50.48 28.34
N SER A 19 5.28 51.16 27.29
CA SER A 19 4.54 52.41 27.42
C SER A 19 3.51 52.56 26.30
N ARG A 20 2.34 53.11 26.62
CA ARG A 20 1.30 53.50 25.66
C ARG A 20 1.20 55.02 25.47
N SER A 21 2.10 55.79 26.09
CA SER A 21 2.09 57.24 26.01
C SER A 21 3.45 57.78 25.57
N LYS A 22 3.44 58.47 24.43
CA LYS A 22 4.60 59.19 23.90
C LYS A 22 5.14 60.22 24.89
N GLN A 23 4.27 60.89 25.64
CA GLN A 23 4.67 61.87 26.67
C GLN A 23 5.48 61.23 27.79
N VAL A 24 5.18 59.98 28.16
CA VAL A 24 5.94 59.23 29.17
C VAL A 24 7.34 58.91 28.64
N VAL A 25 7.46 58.51 27.37
CA VAL A 25 8.75 58.24 26.72
C VAL A 25 9.58 59.53 26.63
N THR A 26 8.99 60.65 26.23
CA THR A 26 9.67 61.96 26.23
C THR A 26 10.14 62.34 27.64
N ARG A 27 9.35 62.05 28.68
CA ARG A 27 9.77 62.29 30.08
C ARG A 27 10.95 61.41 30.47
N TRP A 28 10.96 60.13 30.12
CA TRP A 28 12.08 59.23 30.41
C TRP A 28 13.37 59.68 29.75
N VAL A 29 13.29 60.11 28.49
CA VAL A 29 14.41 60.70 27.75
C VAL A 29 14.87 62.01 28.40
N SER A 30 13.96 62.92 28.74
CA SER A 30 14.29 64.21 29.37
C SER A 30 14.91 64.08 30.76
N LYS A 31 14.52 63.04 31.52
CA LYS A 31 15.07 62.70 32.84
C LYS A 31 16.32 61.83 32.78
N ASN A 32 16.82 61.57 31.57
CA ASN A 32 17.99 60.72 31.32
C ASN A 32 17.85 59.29 31.87
N LEU A 33 16.61 58.80 31.98
CA LEU A 33 16.31 57.39 32.29
C LEU A 33 16.56 56.48 31.09
N ILE A 34 16.45 57.05 29.89
CA ILE A 34 16.95 56.46 28.65
C ILE A 34 18.07 57.39 28.17
N LYS A 35 19.29 56.88 28.04
CA LYS A 35 20.42 57.66 27.54
C LYS A 35 20.11 58.13 26.13
N SER A 36 20.34 59.42 25.88
CA SER A 36 20.05 60.03 24.59
C SER A 36 20.99 61.19 24.30
N GLU A 37 21.23 61.44 23.02
CA GLU A 37 21.94 62.62 22.51
C GLU A 37 20.93 63.65 22.03
N LYS A 38 21.08 64.90 22.49
CA LYS A 38 20.25 66.01 22.01
C LYS A 38 20.97 66.73 20.86
N LYS A 39 20.36 66.73 19.67
CA LYS A 39 20.84 67.47 18.47
C LYS A 39 19.67 68.24 17.87
N ASP A 40 19.85 69.53 17.58
CA ASP A 40 18.86 70.40 16.93
C ASP A 40 17.45 70.29 17.52
N HIS A 41 17.35 70.41 18.85
CA HIS A 41 16.10 70.29 19.62
C HIS A 41 15.41 68.91 19.59
N CYS A 42 16.00 67.91 18.96
CA CYS A 42 15.53 66.54 18.94
C CYS A 42 16.39 65.64 19.84
N TYR A 43 15.79 64.61 20.42
CA TYR A 43 16.50 63.56 21.14
C TYR A 43 16.68 62.33 20.26
N TYR A 44 17.90 61.83 20.23
CA TYR A 44 18.30 60.62 19.53
C TYR A 44 18.77 59.58 20.55
N ILE A 45 18.20 58.39 20.48
CA ILE A 45 18.49 57.29 21.38
C ILE A 45 19.28 56.26 20.57
N SER A 46 20.43 55.82 21.08
CA SER A 46 21.16 54.74 20.43
C SER A 46 20.35 53.44 20.50
N GLU A 47 20.49 52.58 19.49
CA GLU A 47 19.84 51.26 19.51
C GLU A 47 20.21 50.46 20.77
N GLU A 48 21.47 50.52 21.18
CA GLU A 48 21.96 49.83 22.37
C GLU A 48 21.30 50.35 23.64
N ASP A 49 21.23 51.66 23.84
CA ASP A 49 20.59 52.26 25.02
C ASP A 49 19.09 51.97 25.09
N LEU A 50 18.42 51.96 23.93
CA LEU A 50 16.99 51.64 23.85
C LEU A 50 16.73 50.16 24.17
N LEU A 51 17.54 49.25 23.63
CA LEU A 51 17.42 47.81 23.90
C LEU A 51 17.77 47.49 25.36
N ASN A 52 18.82 48.10 25.91
CA ASN A 52 19.16 47.96 27.33
C ASN A 52 18.00 48.40 28.22
N PHE A 53 17.37 49.55 27.92
CA PHE A 53 16.19 50.00 28.65
C PHE A 53 15.00 49.04 28.52
N ILE A 54 14.79 48.45 27.33
CA ILE A 54 13.75 47.42 27.11
C ILE A 54 14.02 46.20 27.98
N ASP A 55 15.25 45.71 28.04
CA ASP A 55 15.62 44.54 28.84
C ASP A 55 15.53 44.84 30.35
N GLU A 56 15.90 46.04 30.80
CA GLU A 56 15.70 46.46 32.19
C GLU A 56 14.21 46.48 32.58
N LYS A 57 13.32 46.92 31.69
CA LYS A 57 11.87 46.98 31.95
C LYS A 57 11.17 45.64 31.79
N LYS A 58 11.64 44.80 30.86
CA LYS A 58 11.12 43.47 30.58
C LYS A 58 12.28 42.51 30.31
N PRO A 59 12.90 41.96 31.37
CA PRO A 59 14.06 41.10 31.23
C PRO A 59 13.72 39.86 30.40
N LYS A 60 14.67 39.41 29.58
CA LYS A 60 14.54 38.25 28.69
C LYS A 60 13.56 38.41 27.52
N MET A 61 12.89 39.56 27.40
CA MET A 61 11.97 39.80 26.28
C MET A 61 12.72 39.86 24.94
N LEU A 62 13.92 40.45 24.92
CA LEU A 62 14.76 40.50 23.73
C LEU A 62 15.24 39.10 23.32
N GLU A 63 15.64 38.28 24.29
CA GLU A 63 16.02 36.88 24.06
C GLU A 63 14.83 36.08 23.50
N LEU A 64 13.64 36.24 24.07
CA LEU A 64 12.42 35.57 23.61
C LEU A 64 12.06 35.99 22.17
N LEU A 65 12.19 37.27 21.84
CA LEU A 65 11.93 37.77 20.49
C LEU A 65 12.95 37.24 19.47
N ASN A 66 14.22 37.13 19.86
CA ASN A 66 15.25 36.52 19.02
C ASN A 66 14.96 35.03 18.79
N ASN A 67 14.66 34.29 19.86
CA ASN A 67 14.30 32.88 19.78
C ASN A 67 13.04 32.67 18.92
N SER A 68 12.04 33.54 19.06
CA SER A 68 10.84 33.53 18.21
C SER A 68 11.17 33.73 16.73
N LYS A 69 12.07 34.67 16.38
CA LYS A 69 12.53 34.86 15.00
C LYS A 69 13.25 33.63 14.45
N ILE A 70 14.11 33.01 15.26
CA ILE A 70 14.83 31.78 14.90
C ILE A 70 13.82 30.66 14.66
N ILE A 71 12.88 30.43 15.58
CA ILE A 71 11.83 29.41 15.45
C ILE A 71 11.00 29.65 14.19
N LYS A 72 10.56 30.89 13.94
CA LYS A 72 9.78 31.23 12.75
C LYS A 72 10.55 30.95 11.45
N SER A 73 11.84 31.28 11.41
CA SER A 73 12.70 30.96 10.26
C SER A 73 12.85 29.45 10.07
N SER A 74 13.05 28.70 11.16
CA SER A 74 13.15 27.23 11.12
C SER A 74 11.85 26.58 10.65
N ILE A 75 10.69 27.07 11.11
CA ILE A 75 9.37 26.60 10.67
C ILE A 75 9.19 26.84 9.16
N GLY A 76 9.58 28.02 8.65
CA GLY A 76 9.52 28.32 7.22
C GLY A 76 10.32 27.31 6.40
N LYS A 77 11.59 27.08 6.77
CA LYS A 77 12.46 26.10 6.09
C LYS A 77 11.95 24.67 6.16
N LEU A 78 11.32 24.29 7.28
CA LEU A 78 10.70 22.96 7.41
C LEU A 78 9.47 22.83 6.53
N SER A 79 8.67 23.88 6.42
CA SER A 79 7.48 23.91 5.55
C SER A 79 7.88 23.75 4.08
N GLU A 80 8.88 24.50 3.62
CA GLU A 80 9.44 24.36 2.25
C GLU A 80 9.95 22.93 1.97
N LYS A 81 10.58 22.29 2.96
CA LYS A 81 11.04 20.89 2.82
C LYS A 81 9.88 19.90 2.74
N ILE A 82 8.82 20.12 3.50
CA ILE A 82 7.62 19.28 3.47
C ILE A 82 6.98 19.38 2.09
N GLU A 83 6.76 20.59 1.57
CA GLU A 83 6.22 20.81 0.22
C GLU A 83 7.06 20.09 -0.85
N SER A 84 8.39 20.20 -0.78
CA SER A 84 9.29 19.50 -1.71
C SER A 84 9.21 17.96 -1.59
N ILE A 85 8.98 17.43 -0.39
CA ILE A 85 8.79 15.98 -0.19
C ILE A 85 7.46 15.53 -0.77
N GLU A 86 6.39 16.28 -0.55
CA GLU A 86 5.05 15.99 -1.08
C GLU A 86 5.04 15.96 -2.62
N GLU A 87 5.73 16.90 -3.27
CA GLU A 87 5.92 16.90 -4.73
C GLU A 87 6.64 15.64 -5.22
N LYS A 88 7.73 15.24 -4.56
CA LYS A 88 8.49 14.03 -4.91
C LYS A 88 7.67 12.76 -4.71
N ILE A 89 6.92 12.67 -3.61
CA ILE A 89 6.03 11.54 -3.34
C ILE A 89 4.97 11.44 -4.44
N THR A 90 4.32 12.56 -4.77
CA THR A 90 3.30 12.61 -5.82
C THR A 90 3.85 12.15 -7.17
N TYR A 91 5.02 12.65 -7.56
CA TYR A 91 5.70 12.22 -8.77
C TYR A 91 6.01 10.71 -8.77
N SER A 92 6.54 10.19 -7.65
CA SER A 92 6.86 8.75 -7.54
C SER A 92 5.63 7.86 -7.67
N PHE A 93 4.50 8.26 -7.08
CA PHE A 93 3.25 7.53 -7.22
C PHE A 93 2.70 7.56 -8.65
N GLN A 94 2.85 8.69 -9.34
CA GLN A 94 2.45 8.78 -10.74
C GLN A 94 3.26 7.83 -11.62
N VAL A 95 4.59 7.81 -11.48
CA VAL A 95 5.46 6.90 -12.23
C VAL A 95 5.10 5.44 -11.96
N GLN A 96 4.92 5.07 -10.69
CA GLN A 96 4.51 3.71 -10.33
C GLN A 96 3.14 3.33 -10.91
N ALA A 97 2.19 4.27 -10.97
CA ALA A 97 0.89 4.02 -11.60
C ALA A 97 1.03 3.77 -13.11
N GLU A 98 1.88 4.53 -13.80
CA GLU A 98 2.16 4.35 -15.23
C GLU A 98 2.86 3.00 -15.52
N GLU A 99 3.79 2.59 -14.65
CA GLU A 99 4.44 1.27 -14.73
C GLU A 99 3.44 0.13 -14.52
N LEU A 100 2.54 0.25 -13.54
CA LEU A 100 1.49 -0.77 -13.30
C LEU A 100 0.53 -0.90 -14.50
N VAL A 101 0.16 0.21 -15.13
CA VAL A 101 -0.65 0.18 -16.37
C VAL A 101 0.10 -0.57 -17.48
N SER A 102 1.40 -0.33 -17.62
CA SER A 102 2.24 -0.98 -18.61
C SER A 102 2.39 -2.48 -18.34
N ILE A 103 2.60 -2.89 -17.08
CA ILE A 103 2.66 -4.30 -16.67
C ILE A 103 1.35 -5.01 -16.99
N LYS A 104 0.21 -4.37 -16.70
CA LYS A 104 -1.11 -4.95 -16.97
C LYS A 104 -1.39 -5.11 -18.47
N ALA A 105 -0.86 -4.23 -19.31
CA ALA A 105 -0.93 -4.39 -20.76
C ALA A 105 -0.15 -5.63 -21.23
N ILE A 106 1.04 -5.86 -20.67
CA ILE A 106 1.85 -7.07 -20.96
C ILE A 106 1.14 -8.34 -20.45
N GLU A 107 0.56 -8.30 -19.26
CA GLU A 107 -0.21 -9.42 -18.70
C GLU A 107 -1.37 -9.82 -19.63
N ASN A 108 -2.13 -8.85 -20.13
CA ASN A 108 -3.19 -9.11 -21.10
C ASN A 108 -2.66 -9.77 -22.39
N GLN A 109 -1.53 -9.29 -22.92
CA GLN A 109 -0.88 -9.90 -24.09
C GLN A 109 -0.44 -11.34 -23.82
N LEU A 110 0.07 -11.64 -22.62
CA LEU A 110 0.46 -13.00 -22.24
C LEU A 110 -0.76 -13.93 -22.15
N ILE A 111 -1.89 -13.45 -21.64
CA ILE A 111 -3.15 -14.20 -21.60
C ILE A 111 -3.60 -14.54 -23.04
N GLU A 112 -3.57 -13.58 -23.96
CA GLU A 112 -3.92 -13.80 -25.37
C GLU A 112 -3.02 -14.84 -26.04
N ILE A 113 -1.71 -14.77 -25.80
CA ILE A 113 -0.74 -15.76 -26.31
C ILE A 113 -1.02 -17.15 -25.72
N THR A 114 -1.29 -17.23 -24.42
CA THR A 114 -1.58 -18.49 -23.73
C THR A 114 -2.83 -19.16 -24.29
N ASN A 115 -3.91 -18.39 -24.50
CA ASN A 115 -5.13 -18.88 -25.13
C ASN A 115 -4.89 -19.38 -26.56
N SER A 116 -4.09 -18.64 -27.33
CA SER A 116 -3.71 -19.02 -28.69
C SER A 116 -2.91 -20.31 -28.73
N MET A 117 -1.99 -20.50 -27.77
CA MET A 117 -1.18 -21.71 -27.65
C MET A 117 -2.02 -22.93 -27.25
N SER A 118 -3.00 -22.75 -26.36
CA SER A 118 -3.96 -23.81 -26.01
C SER A 118 -4.74 -24.27 -27.24
N SER A 119 -5.30 -23.33 -28.00
CA SER A 119 -6.03 -23.66 -29.25
C SER A 119 -5.13 -24.36 -30.27
N PHE A 120 -3.88 -23.93 -30.41
CA PHE A 120 -2.91 -24.59 -31.29
C PHE A 120 -2.61 -26.03 -30.83
N ASN A 121 -2.48 -26.26 -29.52
CA ASN A 121 -2.28 -27.58 -28.96
C ASN A 121 -3.49 -28.50 -29.20
N ASP A 122 -4.71 -27.98 -29.07
CA ASP A 122 -5.94 -28.72 -29.38
C ASP A 122 -5.98 -29.13 -30.86
N ASN A 123 -5.61 -28.21 -31.76
CA ASN A 123 -5.49 -28.49 -33.19
C ASN A 123 -4.42 -29.55 -33.49
N LEU A 124 -3.27 -29.50 -32.81
CA LEU A 124 -2.24 -30.54 -32.95
C LEU A 124 -2.73 -31.91 -32.49
N ASN A 125 -3.51 -31.97 -31.41
CA ASN A 125 -4.10 -33.22 -30.93
C ASN A 125 -5.12 -33.78 -31.93
N LEU A 126 -5.93 -32.92 -32.55
CA LEU A 126 -6.84 -33.30 -33.64
C LEU A 126 -6.06 -33.89 -34.83
N ILE A 127 -4.98 -33.21 -35.26
CA ILE A 127 -4.12 -33.70 -36.36
C ILE A 127 -3.52 -35.07 -36.02
N LYS A 128 -3.02 -35.26 -34.79
CA LYS A 128 -2.50 -36.56 -34.33
C LYS A 128 -3.56 -37.65 -34.44
N GLN A 129 -4.80 -37.38 -34.00
CA GLN A 129 -5.90 -38.35 -34.10
C GLN A 129 -6.23 -38.69 -35.56
N ILE A 130 -6.26 -37.70 -36.45
CA ILE A 130 -6.47 -37.93 -37.89
C ILE A 130 -5.36 -38.82 -38.46
N ILE A 131 -4.09 -38.55 -38.13
CA ILE A 131 -2.95 -39.36 -38.58
C ILE A 131 -3.10 -40.81 -38.11
N ILE A 132 -3.45 -41.04 -36.85
CA ILE A 132 -3.67 -42.38 -36.28
C ILE A 132 -4.78 -43.10 -37.07
N SER A 133 -5.93 -42.45 -37.28
CA SER A 133 -7.06 -43.04 -38.02
C SER A 133 -6.70 -43.39 -39.47
N LEU A 134 -5.92 -42.54 -40.14
CA LEU A 134 -5.44 -42.79 -41.50
C LEU A 134 -4.49 -43.99 -41.53
N GLN A 135 -3.55 -44.11 -40.58
CA GLN A 135 -2.66 -45.26 -40.47
C GLN A 135 -3.43 -46.57 -40.28
N GLU A 136 -4.42 -46.59 -39.39
CA GLU A 136 -5.28 -47.74 -39.17
C GLU A 136 -6.06 -48.13 -40.45
N SER A 137 -6.60 -47.14 -41.16
CA SER A 137 -7.32 -47.38 -42.43
C SER A 137 -6.42 -47.98 -43.51
N VAL A 138 -5.15 -47.55 -43.61
CA VAL A 138 -4.17 -48.06 -44.58
C VAL A 138 -3.76 -49.50 -44.24
N ILE A 139 -3.55 -49.80 -42.95
CA ILE A 139 -3.27 -51.16 -42.48
C ILE A 139 -4.46 -52.08 -42.79
N ASN A 140 -5.69 -51.66 -42.48
CA ASN A 140 -6.88 -52.44 -42.77
C ASN A 140 -7.07 -52.69 -44.27
N ASN A 141 -6.80 -51.69 -45.12
CA ASN A 141 -6.90 -51.83 -46.58
C ASN A 141 -5.81 -52.74 -47.18
N THR A 142 -4.61 -52.79 -46.60
CA THR A 142 -3.52 -53.68 -47.05
C THR A 142 -3.73 -55.13 -46.61
N VAL A 143 -4.27 -55.37 -45.42
CA VAL A 143 -4.67 -56.70 -44.94
C VAL A 143 -5.84 -57.25 -45.77
N SER A 144 -6.82 -56.40 -46.11
CA SER A 144 -7.96 -56.75 -46.97
C SER A 144 -7.56 -57.07 -48.43
N ARG A 145 -6.44 -56.51 -48.91
CA ARG A 145 -5.90 -56.82 -50.25
C ARG A 145 -5.06 -58.09 -50.26
N LYS A 146 -4.40 -58.46 -49.16
CA LYS A 146 -3.67 -59.75 -49.04
C LYS A 146 -4.61 -60.95 -48.89
N SER A 147 -5.80 -60.79 -48.31
CA SER A 147 -6.78 -61.87 -48.17
C SER A 147 -7.61 -62.15 -49.44
N LYS A 148 -7.52 -61.33 -50.50
CA LYS A 148 -8.24 -61.55 -51.78
C LYS A 148 -7.42 -62.25 -52.88
N SER A 149 -6.20 -62.74 -52.57
CA SER A 149 -5.36 -63.52 -53.52
C SER A 149 -5.46 -65.04 -53.35
N LYS A 150 -6.31 -65.55 -52.45
CA LYS A 150 -6.64 -66.98 -52.37
C LYS A 150 -8.15 -67.14 -52.15
N ASP A 151 -8.75 -67.90 -53.05
CA ASP A 151 -10.13 -68.41 -53.03
C ASP A 151 -11.31 -67.46 -53.31
N ASN A 152 -11.64 -67.39 -54.61
CA ASN A 152 -12.88 -67.86 -55.25
C ASN A 152 -14.27 -67.63 -54.61
N SER A 153 -15.20 -67.22 -55.49
CA SER A 153 -16.60 -67.71 -55.59
C SER A 153 -17.63 -67.29 -54.53
N LYS A 154 -18.74 -66.74 -55.06
CA LYS A 154 -20.14 -66.86 -54.61
C LYS A 154 -20.60 -66.29 -53.25
N ASN A 155 -21.73 -65.57 -53.41
CA ASN A 155 -22.92 -65.47 -52.55
C ASN A 155 -23.00 -64.41 -51.45
N ASN A 156 -23.96 -63.51 -51.67
CA ASN A 156 -24.97 -62.96 -50.75
C ASN A 156 -24.81 -63.29 -49.25
N SER A 157 -24.79 -62.27 -48.39
CA SER A 157 -26.00 -61.68 -47.80
C SER A 157 -25.64 -60.74 -46.64
N LYS A 158 -26.47 -59.70 -46.50
CA LYS A 158 -26.84 -58.90 -45.32
C LYS A 158 -25.80 -58.70 -44.22
N LYS A 159 -25.44 -57.42 -43.98
CA LYS A 159 -24.93 -56.97 -42.69
C LYS A 159 -25.86 -55.94 -42.06
N GLU A 160 -26.11 -56.26 -40.79
CA GLU A 160 -26.82 -55.56 -39.75
C GLU A 160 -26.15 -54.24 -39.38
N ASP A 161 -27.02 -53.29 -39.01
CA ASP A 161 -26.71 -52.15 -38.17
C ASP A 161 -26.19 -52.61 -36.81
N GLY A 162 -25.12 -51.97 -36.36
CA GLY A 162 -24.54 -52.16 -35.04
C GLY A 162 -24.00 -50.84 -34.53
N ALA A 163 -24.91 -49.99 -34.04
CA ALA A 163 -24.55 -48.86 -33.20
C ALA A 163 -24.12 -49.40 -31.84
N THR A 164 -22.85 -49.24 -31.51
CA THR A 164 -22.35 -49.47 -30.15
C THR A 164 -21.83 -48.16 -29.59
N GLN A 165 -22.73 -47.53 -28.83
CA GLN A 165 -22.48 -46.52 -27.83
C GLN A 165 -21.47 -47.07 -26.81
N LEU A 166 -20.41 -46.32 -26.52
CA LEU A 166 -19.47 -46.66 -25.45
C LEU A 166 -19.18 -45.39 -24.64
N ASP A 167 -19.78 -45.37 -23.45
CA ASP A 167 -19.48 -44.45 -22.36
C ASP A 167 -18.00 -44.50 -21.99
N PHE A 168 -17.38 -43.33 -21.84
CA PHE A 168 -16.03 -43.21 -21.29
C PHE A 168 -16.11 -42.53 -19.92
N PHE A 169 -15.68 -43.26 -18.90
CA PHE A 169 -15.41 -42.76 -17.55
C PHE A 169 -14.44 -41.59 -17.60
N GLU A 170 -14.83 -40.45 -17.02
CA GLU A 170 -13.90 -39.45 -16.50
C GLU A 170 -13.22 -40.01 -15.26
N GLU A 171 -11.92 -40.31 -15.34
CA GLU A 171 -11.04 -40.16 -14.18
C GLU A 171 -9.58 -39.90 -14.61
N LYS A 172 -9.09 -38.77 -14.09
CA LYS A 172 -7.76 -38.53 -13.49
C LYS A 172 -6.72 -37.70 -14.23
N ALA A 173 -6.20 -36.79 -13.40
CA ALA A 173 -4.87 -36.21 -13.33
C ALA A 173 -4.61 -34.97 -14.19
N VAL A 174 -5.07 -33.82 -13.70
CA VAL A 174 -4.45 -32.54 -14.01
C VAL A 174 -4.15 -31.80 -12.70
N ASN A 175 -2.84 -31.68 -12.43
CA ASN A 175 -2.11 -30.65 -11.69
C ASN A 175 -2.64 -30.19 -10.33
N ALA A 176 -2.05 -30.76 -9.28
CA ALA A 176 -2.26 -30.45 -7.86
C ALA A 176 -1.62 -29.13 -7.37
N GLU A 177 -1.24 -28.19 -8.25
CA GLU A 177 -0.61 -26.92 -7.81
C GLU A 177 -1.41 -25.66 -8.22
N GLU A 178 -2.51 -25.80 -8.96
CA GLU A 178 -3.32 -24.65 -9.41
C GLU A 178 -4.80 -24.68 -8.96
N ILE A 179 -5.13 -25.57 -8.01
CA ILE A 179 -6.46 -25.62 -7.36
C ILE A 179 -6.29 -25.41 -5.85
N MET A 180 -5.94 -24.20 -5.43
CA MET A 180 -6.12 -23.74 -4.04
C MET A 180 -6.72 -22.34 -3.93
N VAL A 181 -7.33 -21.84 -5.01
CA VAL A 181 -8.17 -20.63 -4.96
C VAL A 181 -9.62 -21.06 -5.02
N SER A 182 -10.23 -21.20 -3.84
CA SER A 182 -11.68 -21.07 -3.54
C SER A 182 -12.14 -22.10 -2.51
N ASN A 183 -11.88 -21.85 -1.21
CA ASN A 183 -12.77 -22.30 -0.12
C ASN A 183 -12.42 -21.64 1.22
N LEU A 184 -11.91 -20.40 1.20
CA LEU A 184 -11.93 -19.56 2.40
C LEU A 184 -13.33 -18.97 2.55
N PRO A 185 -13.95 -19.01 3.75
CA PRO A 185 -15.23 -18.34 3.99
C PRO A 185 -15.10 -16.81 4.08
N PHE A 186 -13.92 -16.25 3.76
CA PHE A 186 -13.60 -14.84 3.88
C PHE A 186 -13.12 -14.31 2.55
N ASN A 187 -13.69 -13.18 2.12
CA ASN A 187 -13.21 -12.46 0.94
C ASN A 187 -12.00 -11.60 1.30
N ASP A 188 -11.15 -11.32 0.32
CA ASP A 188 -9.93 -10.50 0.47
C ASP A 188 -10.23 -9.11 1.06
N GLU A 189 -11.36 -8.52 0.68
CA GLU A 189 -11.83 -7.24 1.21
C GLU A 189 -12.09 -7.28 2.72
N GLN A 190 -12.60 -8.39 3.25
CA GLN A 190 -12.87 -8.53 4.69
C GLN A 190 -11.58 -8.63 5.50
N ILE A 191 -10.57 -9.28 4.94
CA ILE A 191 -9.24 -9.38 5.54
C ILE A 191 -8.55 -8.01 5.51
N LEU A 192 -8.62 -7.31 4.38
CA LEU A 192 -8.04 -5.97 4.22
C LEU A 192 -8.71 -4.93 5.14
N ASP A 193 -10.05 -4.94 5.27
CA ASP A 193 -10.76 -4.07 6.22
C ASP A 193 -10.34 -4.34 7.67
N ALA A 194 -10.17 -5.61 8.04
CA ALA A 194 -9.70 -5.99 9.36
C ALA A 194 -8.26 -5.50 9.63
N MET A 195 -7.36 -5.64 8.64
CA MET A 195 -5.98 -5.15 8.71
C MET A 195 -5.92 -3.62 8.85
N ASN A 196 -6.63 -2.88 7.98
CA ASN A 196 -6.70 -1.41 8.02
C ASN A 196 -7.19 -0.88 9.37
N SER A 197 -8.15 -1.59 9.98
CA SER A 197 -8.74 -1.17 11.24
C SER A 197 -7.91 -1.51 12.49
N THR A 198 -6.77 -2.19 12.34
CA THR A 198 -5.98 -2.71 13.47
C THR A 198 -4.50 -2.36 13.39
N LEU A 199 -3.93 -2.24 12.19
CA LEU A 199 -2.52 -1.92 11.97
C LEU A 199 -2.31 -0.41 11.83
N SER A 200 -1.14 0.09 12.21
CA SER A 200 -0.77 1.48 11.92
C SER A 200 -0.61 1.69 10.42
N VAL A 201 -0.77 2.93 9.97
CA VAL A 201 -0.65 3.31 8.55
C VAL A 201 0.72 2.90 7.99
N ASP A 202 1.79 3.04 8.79
CA ASP A 202 3.16 2.71 8.39
C ASP A 202 3.35 1.19 8.18
N ILE A 203 2.86 0.37 9.12
CA ILE A 203 2.97 -1.09 9.04
C ILE A 203 2.11 -1.60 7.89
N PHE A 204 0.89 -1.08 7.76
CA PHE A 204 -0.02 -1.47 6.70
C PHE A 204 0.56 -1.14 5.33
N SER A 205 1.14 0.06 5.15
CA SER A 205 1.70 0.48 3.84
C SER A 205 2.93 -0.33 3.45
N ARG A 206 3.77 -0.70 4.42
CA ARG A 206 5.05 -1.37 4.16
C ARG A 206 4.93 -2.89 4.01
N TYR A 207 4.04 -3.52 4.78
CA TYR A 207 3.96 -4.99 4.91
C TYR A 207 2.62 -5.56 4.43
N LYS A 208 1.82 -4.77 3.71
CA LYS A 208 0.45 -5.14 3.26
C LYS A 208 0.38 -6.55 2.67
N GLU A 209 1.19 -6.80 1.65
CA GLU A 209 1.12 -8.04 0.88
C GLU A 209 1.64 -9.25 1.65
N GLU A 210 2.70 -9.08 2.44
CA GLU A 210 3.27 -10.14 3.27
C GLU A 210 2.35 -10.53 4.42
N ILE A 211 1.74 -9.55 5.09
CA ILE A 211 0.74 -9.79 6.13
C ILE A 211 -0.49 -10.47 5.51
N LEU A 212 -0.97 -9.99 4.37
CA LEU A 212 -2.13 -10.59 3.69
C LEU A 212 -1.84 -12.05 3.27
N ARG A 213 -0.69 -12.32 2.65
CA ARG A 213 -0.26 -13.66 2.26
C ARG A 213 -0.13 -14.58 3.48
N SER A 214 0.45 -14.07 4.57
CA SER A 214 0.61 -14.83 5.81
C SER A 214 -0.73 -15.14 6.47
N ILE A 215 -1.67 -14.19 6.52
CA ILE A 215 -3.03 -14.42 7.00
C ILE A 215 -3.72 -15.49 6.15
N LYS A 216 -3.66 -15.38 4.81
CA LYS A 216 -4.24 -16.39 3.91
C LYS A 216 -3.66 -17.79 4.16
N ASN A 217 -2.34 -17.89 4.29
CA ASN A 217 -1.67 -19.16 4.59
C ASN A 217 -2.12 -19.75 5.92
N VAL A 218 -2.23 -18.93 6.98
CA VAL A 218 -2.72 -19.38 8.29
C VAL A 218 -4.17 -19.84 8.21
N LEU A 219 -5.01 -19.11 7.48
CA LEU A 219 -6.44 -19.43 7.36
C LEU A 219 -6.68 -20.69 6.49
N LEU A 220 -5.88 -20.91 5.43
CA LEU A 220 -5.97 -22.10 4.58
C LEU A 220 -5.41 -23.34 5.28
N ASN A 221 -4.18 -23.26 5.79
CA ASN A 221 -3.45 -24.43 6.27
C ASN A 221 -3.91 -24.92 7.65
N ARG A 222 -4.60 -24.07 8.44
CA ARG A 222 -5.02 -24.39 9.81
C ARG A 222 -6.54 -24.28 10.01
N ASN A 223 -7.32 -24.54 8.96
CA ASN A 223 -8.79 -24.44 8.97
C ASN A 223 -9.44 -25.22 10.12
N SER A 224 -9.02 -26.46 10.37
CA SER A 224 -9.54 -27.31 11.45
C SER A 224 -9.28 -26.76 12.87
N GLU A 225 -8.32 -25.87 13.05
CA GLU A 225 -7.94 -25.30 14.34
C GLU A 225 -8.73 -24.02 14.67
N TRP A 226 -9.05 -23.21 13.66
CA TRP A 226 -9.79 -21.96 13.86
C TRP A 226 -11.30 -22.09 13.60
N ASN A 227 -11.74 -23.03 12.75
CA ASN A 227 -13.15 -23.25 12.44
C ASN A 227 -13.73 -24.34 13.35
N GLN A 228 -13.91 -23.99 14.63
CA GLN A 228 -14.48 -24.89 15.65
C GLN A 228 -15.84 -24.36 16.08
N PRO A 229 -16.96 -24.89 15.53
CA PRO A 229 -18.28 -24.50 15.97
C PRO A 229 -18.58 -25.14 17.33
N VAL A 230 -18.37 -24.38 18.40
CA VAL A 230 -18.80 -24.75 19.76
C VAL A 230 -19.71 -23.64 20.27
N ASP A 231 -21.00 -23.94 20.42
CA ASP A 231 -22.03 -23.10 21.05
C ASP A 231 -21.97 -21.59 20.69
N LYS A 232 -22.54 -21.24 19.52
CA LYS A 232 -22.64 -19.89 18.92
C LYS A 232 -21.32 -19.23 18.50
N LYS A 233 -20.17 -19.67 19.04
CA LYS A 233 -18.84 -19.17 18.65
C LYS A 233 -18.27 -20.04 17.53
N LYS A 234 -18.02 -19.41 16.38
CA LYS A 234 -17.64 -20.09 15.13
C LYS A 234 -16.14 -20.07 14.85
N TYR A 235 -15.42 -19.10 15.42
CA TYR A 235 -14.02 -18.83 15.06
C TYR A 235 -13.13 -18.79 16.30
N LYS A 236 -12.01 -19.52 16.29
CA LYS A 236 -11.00 -19.52 17.35
C LYS A 236 -9.69 -18.91 16.82
N CYS A 237 -9.20 -17.84 17.44
CA CYS A 237 -7.93 -17.25 17.09
C CYS A 237 -6.78 -18.15 17.57
N LEU A 238 -5.91 -18.58 16.65
CA LEU A 238 -4.82 -19.53 16.92
C LEU A 238 -3.77 -18.97 17.89
N TYR A 239 -3.53 -17.67 17.82
CA TYR A 239 -2.48 -17.00 18.61
C TYR A 239 -2.92 -16.69 20.06
N SER A 240 -4.20 -16.37 20.25
CA SER A 240 -4.72 -15.94 21.57
C SER A 240 -5.61 -16.97 22.24
N GLY A 241 -6.02 -18.02 21.52
CA GLY A 241 -7.02 -18.99 21.96
C GLY A 241 -8.45 -18.42 22.10
N LYS A 242 -8.67 -17.12 21.85
CA LYS A 242 -9.96 -16.46 22.00
C LYS A 242 -10.95 -16.92 20.93
N GLN A 243 -12.20 -17.10 21.33
CA GLN A 243 -13.29 -17.52 20.45
C GLN A 243 -14.23 -16.34 20.12
N PHE A 244 -14.73 -16.33 18.88
CA PHE A 244 -15.54 -15.27 18.31
C PHE A 244 -16.77 -15.83 17.60
N GLU A 245 -17.88 -15.13 17.77
CA GLU A 245 -19.12 -15.40 17.01
C GLU A 245 -19.07 -14.75 15.63
N MET A 246 -18.41 -13.59 15.54
CA MET A 246 -18.33 -12.75 14.34
C MET A 246 -16.96 -12.83 13.68
N CYS A 247 -16.95 -12.80 12.34
CA CYS A 247 -15.74 -12.87 11.51
C CYS A 247 -14.80 -11.66 11.72
N LYS A 248 -15.33 -10.44 11.75
CA LYS A 248 -14.52 -9.21 11.79
C LYS A 248 -13.61 -9.12 13.04
N PRO A 249 -14.09 -9.34 14.28
CA PRO A 249 -13.22 -9.38 15.46
C PRO A 249 -12.14 -10.47 15.41
N PHE A 250 -12.47 -11.64 14.85
CA PHE A 250 -11.52 -12.72 14.65
C PHE A 250 -10.40 -12.31 13.68
N LEU A 251 -10.75 -11.78 12.50
CA LEU A 251 -9.76 -11.34 11.50
C LEU A 251 -8.88 -10.21 12.01
N LYS A 252 -9.43 -9.26 12.78
CA LYS A 252 -8.64 -8.18 13.41
C LYS A 252 -7.57 -8.74 14.33
N LEU A 253 -7.95 -9.68 15.18
CA LEU A 253 -7.01 -10.25 16.14
C LEU A 253 -5.95 -11.11 15.44
N THR A 254 -6.35 -11.90 14.44
CA THR A 254 -5.42 -12.66 13.61
C THR A 254 -4.43 -11.74 12.87
N ALA A 255 -4.91 -10.66 12.24
CA ALA A 255 -4.04 -9.69 11.56
C ALA A 255 -3.04 -9.04 12.52
N LYS A 256 -3.47 -8.71 13.74
CA LYS A 256 -2.58 -8.13 14.77
C LYS A 256 -1.43 -9.07 15.12
N TYR A 257 -1.71 -10.35 15.37
CA TYR A 257 -0.68 -11.30 15.77
C TYR A 257 0.23 -11.72 14.61
N VAL A 258 -0.32 -11.89 13.40
CA VAL A 258 0.48 -12.16 12.20
C VAL A 258 1.44 -11.00 11.91
N ALA A 259 0.97 -9.76 12.02
CA ALA A 259 1.83 -8.59 11.85
C ALA A 259 2.91 -8.51 12.93
N ALA A 260 2.58 -8.80 14.19
CA ALA A 260 3.57 -8.82 15.28
C ALA A 260 4.65 -9.90 15.05
N GLU A 261 4.26 -11.11 14.62
CA GLU A 261 5.20 -12.19 14.33
C GLU A 261 6.14 -11.86 13.16
N LEU A 262 5.63 -11.17 12.13
CA LEU A 262 6.45 -10.71 11.01
C LEU A 262 7.43 -9.60 11.42
N LEU A 263 6.96 -8.63 12.21
CA LEU A 263 7.82 -7.53 12.69
C LEU A 263 8.90 -8.04 13.65
N GLU A 264 8.60 -9.02 14.50
CA GLU A 264 9.59 -9.68 15.36
C GLU A 264 10.68 -10.39 14.56
N LYS A 265 10.33 -11.04 13.43
CA LYS A 265 11.31 -11.67 12.52
C LYS A 265 12.25 -10.65 11.87
N ASP A 266 11.77 -9.44 11.62
CA ASP A 266 12.55 -8.33 11.07
C ASP A 266 13.30 -7.53 12.14
N GLY A 267 13.19 -7.89 13.42
CA GLY A 267 13.85 -7.20 14.53
C GLY A 267 13.21 -5.85 14.89
N ILE A 268 11.98 -5.61 14.45
CA ILE A 268 11.20 -4.40 14.73
C ILE A 268 10.27 -4.68 15.92
N LYS A 269 10.51 -4.00 17.04
CA LYS A 269 9.70 -4.09 18.28
C LYS A 269 8.60 -3.04 18.33
#